data_AF-A0A222FHG0-F1
#
_entry.id   AF-A0A222FHG0-F1
#
_cell.length_a   1.000
_cell.length_b   1.000
_cell.length_c   1.000
_cell.angle_alpha   90.00
_cell.angle_beta   90.00
_cell.angle_gamma   90.00
#
_symmetry.space_group_name_H-M   'P 1'
#
loop_
_entity.id
_entity.type
_entity.pdbx_description
1 polymer ?
#
loop_
_entity_poly.entity_id
_entity_poly.type
_entity_poly.pdbx_seq_one_letter_code
_entity_poly.pdbx_strand_id
1 'polypeptide(L)'
;MGTEYILVNQTKKELISFTHLNGAKKRELAGNDAQPAMVTWYLLSNQGDQIQFISDHDNYWPFATGSQEELCQFSDKTDSLVDELIKQGILRDHGYLYQDENNPDTEYIRDIRRSW
;
A
#
# COMPACT_ATOMS: atom_id res chain seq x y z
N MET A 1 -1.24 -3.80 -19.85
CA MET A 1 -1.22 -4.33 -18.48
C MET A 1 0.22 -4.22 -17.97
N GLY A 2 0.43 -3.79 -16.73
CA GLY A 2 1.78 -3.57 -16.19
C GLY A 2 1.83 -4.05 -14.75
N THR A 3 3.01 -4.45 -14.30
CA THR A 3 3.27 -5.04 -12.99
C THR A 3 2.85 -4.11 -11.85
N GLU A 4 2.04 -4.64 -10.95
CA GLU A 4 1.62 -4.00 -9.72
C GLU A 4 2.42 -4.52 -8.54
N TYR A 5 2.51 -3.71 -7.50
CA TYR A 5 3.30 -4.04 -6.32
C TYR A 5 2.46 -3.92 -5.07
N ILE A 6 2.85 -4.67 -4.04
CA ILE A 6 2.45 -4.49 -2.65
C ILE A 6 3.71 -4.34 -1.80
N LEU A 7 3.60 -3.67 -0.64
CA LEU A 7 4.69 -3.64 0.33
C LEU A 7 4.42 -4.70 1.41
N VAL A 8 5.39 -5.56 1.68
CA VAL A 8 5.24 -6.66 2.64
C VAL A 8 6.27 -6.52 3.74
N ASN A 9 5.82 -6.61 4.99
CA ASN A 9 6.66 -6.76 6.16
C ASN A 9 6.59 -8.22 6.65
N GLN A 10 7.65 -8.97 6.34
CA GLN A 10 7.73 -10.38 6.68
C GLN A 10 7.93 -10.60 8.19
N THR A 11 8.60 -9.68 8.89
CA THR A 11 8.84 -9.79 10.33
C THR A 11 7.54 -9.75 11.12
N LYS A 12 6.65 -8.81 10.76
CA LYS A 12 5.38 -8.59 11.47
C LYS A 12 4.17 -9.29 10.85
N LYS A 13 4.35 -9.92 9.68
CA LYS A 13 3.26 -10.53 8.89
C LYS A 13 2.18 -9.49 8.56
N GLU A 14 2.64 -8.35 8.04
CA GLU A 14 1.81 -7.22 7.62
C GLU A 14 2.02 -6.91 6.14
N LEU A 15 1.01 -6.31 5.52
CA LEU A 15 1.13 -5.79 4.15
C LEU A 15 0.49 -4.40 4.03
N ILE A 16 0.96 -3.65 3.04
CA ILE A 16 0.34 -2.43 2.54
C ILE A 16 -0.04 -2.68 1.09
N SER A 17 -1.35 -2.72 0.85
CA SER A 17 -1.96 -2.81 -0.46
C SER A 17 -2.13 -1.42 -1.07
N PHE A 18 -2.03 -1.33 -2.40
CA PHE A 18 -2.27 -0.09 -3.14
C PHE A 18 -3.52 -0.18 -4.04
N THR A 19 -4.31 -1.25 -3.94
CA THR A 19 -5.45 -1.53 -4.83
C THR A 19 -6.51 -0.42 -4.81
N HIS A 20 -6.81 0.15 -3.64
CA HIS A 20 -7.79 1.24 -3.49
C HIS A 20 -7.17 2.64 -3.45
N LEU A 21 -5.90 2.75 -3.84
CA LEU A 21 -5.17 4.00 -3.94
C LEU A 21 -4.93 4.35 -5.40
N ASN A 22 -4.50 5.59 -5.66
CA ASN A 22 -4.29 6.10 -7.00
C ASN A 22 -3.06 5.46 -7.69
N GLY A 23 -3.10 4.16 -7.97
CA GLY A 23 -2.06 3.42 -8.68
C GLY A 23 -1.14 2.59 -7.79
N ALA A 24 -0.71 1.46 -8.37
CA ALA A 24 0.09 0.42 -7.74
C ALA A 24 1.35 0.05 -8.56
N LYS A 25 1.55 0.65 -9.74
CA LYS A 25 2.72 0.38 -10.58
C LYS A 25 3.92 1.20 -10.13
N LYS A 26 5.13 0.74 -10.43
CA LYS A 26 6.40 1.40 -10.05
C LYS A 26 6.43 2.92 -10.28
N ARG A 27 6.00 3.39 -11.46
CA ARG A 27 5.96 4.84 -11.79
C ARG A 27 4.89 5.59 -10.99
N GLU A 28 3.75 4.96 -10.76
CA GLU A 28 2.63 5.54 -10.01
C GLU A 28 3.01 5.62 -8.52
N LEU A 29 3.55 4.55 -7.96
CA LEU A 29 4.02 4.52 -6.57
C LEU A 29 5.06 5.60 -6.27
N ALA A 30 5.99 5.85 -7.19
CA ALA A 30 7.01 6.89 -7.02
C ALA A 30 6.49 8.31 -7.34
N GLY A 31 5.54 8.43 -8.26
CA GLY A 31 5.08 9.70 -8.81
C GLY A 31 3.88 10.32 -8.10
N ASN A 32 3.16 9.54 -7.29
CA ASN A 32 2.00 10.04 -6.55
C ASN A 32 2.38 10.75 -5.26
N ASP A 33 1.40 11.45 -4.69
CA ASP A 33 1.57 12.21 -3.46
C ASP A 33 1.61 11.32 -2.21
N ALA A 34 0.64 10.41 -2.09
CA ALA A 34 0.40 9.64 -0.88
C ALA A 34 1.32 8.42 -0.73
N GLN A 35 1.45 7.60 -1.78
CA GLN A 35 2.15 6.32 -1.72
C GLN A 35 3.63 6.44 -1.31
N PRO A 36 4.44 7.41 -1.80
CA PRO A 36 5.78 7.62 -1.30
C PRO A 36 5.82 7.98 0.19
N ALA A 37 4.89 8.81 0.65
CA ALA A 37 4.80 9.21 2.06
C ALA A 37 4.45 8.02 2.95
N MET A 38 3.48 7.20 2.52
CA MET A 38 3.11 5.95 3.18
C MET A 38 4.30 5.00 3.30
N VAL A 39 4.97 4.70 2.19
CA VAL A 39 6.12 3.79 2.17
C VAL A 39 7.25 4.32 3.05
N THR A 40 7.59 5.61 2.93
CA THR A 40 8.66 6.23 3.72
C THR A 40 8.35 6.18 5.21
N TRP A 41 7.14 6.55 5.61
CA TRP A 41 6.70 6.48 7.01
C TRP A 41 6.76 5.05 7.53
N TYR A 42 6.20 4.09 6.77
CA TYR A 42 6.17 2.70 7.18
C TYR A 42 7.58 2.12 7.35
N LEU A 43 8.51 2.41 6.44
CA LEU A 43 9.91 1.98 6.59
C LEU A 43 10.61 2.62 7.80
N LEU A 44 10.35 3.90 8.07
CA LEU A 44 10.93 4.61 9.22
C LEU A 44 10.37 4.12 10.55
N SER A 45 9.08 3.76 10.61
CA SER A 45 8.41 3.24 11.81
C SER A 45 8.73 1.77 12.10
N ASN A 46 9.27 1.05 11.12
CA ASN A 46 9.57 -0.38 11.18
C ASN A 46 11.05 -0.68 10.87
N GLN A 47 11.95 0.18 11.36
CA GLN A 47 13.39 0.01 11.16
C GLN A 47 13.88 -1.33 11.70
N GLY A 48 14.64 -2.06 10.88
CA GLY A 48 15.17 -3.39 11.20
C GLY A 48 14.28 -4.55 10.77
N ASP A 49 13.02 -4.29 10.39
CA ASP A 49 12.14 -5.33 9.84
C ASP A 49 12.53 -5.74 8.42
N GLN A 50 12.17 -6.97 8.04
CA GLN A 50 12.30 -7.46 6.68
C GLN A 50 11.14 -6.95 5.84
N ILE A 51 11.35 -5.80 5.18
CA ILE A 51 10.34 -5.16 4.34
C ILE A 51 10.80 -5.10 2.90
N GLN A 52 9.97 -5.57 1.97
CA GLN A 52 10.25 -5.55 0.52
C GLN A 52 8.98 -5.30 -0.28
N PHE A 53 9.15 -4.77 -1.50
CA PHE A 53 8.09 -4.77 -2.49
C PHE A 53 7.98 -6.16 -3.15
N ILE A 54 6.76 -6.64 -3.34
CA ILE A 54 6.48 -7.87 -4.08
C ILE A 54 5.61 -7.50 -5.29
N SER A 55 5.99 -8.02 -6.45
CA SER A 55 5.22 -7.87 -7.68
C SER A 55 4.18 -8.97 -7.83
N ASP A 56 3.04 -8.66 -8.44
CA ASP A 56 2.02 -9.64 -8.84
C ASP A 56 2.43 -10.54 -10.01
N HIS A 57 3.47 -10.16 -10.77
CA HIS A 57 3.81 -10.81 -12.04
C HIS A 57 4.88 -11.91 -11.96
N ASP A 58 5.93 -11.73 -11.17
CA ASP A 58 7.16 -12.53 -11.32
C ASP A 58 7.24 -13.77 -10.40
N ASN A 59 6.18 -14.06 -9.62
CA ASN A 59 6.14 -15.15 -8.61
C ASN A 59 7.39 -15.23 -7.71
N TYR A 60 8.09 -14.10 -7.55
CA TYR A 60 9.35 -14.00 -6.84
C TYR A 60 9.10 -13.64 -5.38
N TRP A 61 9.60 -14.48 -4.47
CA TRP A 61 9.53 -14.24 -3.04
C TRP A 61 10.91 -13.79 -2.52
N PRO A 62 11.06 -12.53 -2.07
CA PRO A 62 12.37 -11.96 -1.73
C PRO A 62 12.86 -12.31 -0.32
N PHE A 63 12.05 -13.04 0.48
CA PHE A 63 12.39 -13.36 1.87
C PHE A 63 12.94 -14.78 2.01
N ALA A 64 13.78 -14.98 3.03
CA ALA A 64 14.36 -16.29 3.33
C ALA A 64 13.33 -17.31 3.87
N THR A 65 12.17 -16.84 4.33
CA THR A 65 11.12 -17.65 4.93
C THR A 65 9.74 -17.24 4.42
N GLY A 66 8.76 -18.13 4.58
CA GLY A 66 7.39 -17.94 4.10
C GLY A 66 7.27 -18.05 2.59
N SER A 67 6.09 -17.71 2.07
CA SER A 67 5.80 -17.73 0.64
C SER A 67 4.68 -16.77 0.27
N GLN A 68 4.48 -16.55 -1.03
CA GLN A 68 3.45 -15.64 -1.54
C GLN A 68 2.03 -16.12 -1.22
N GLU A 69 1.81 -17.43 -1.10
CA GLU A 69 0.52 -18.01 -0.71
C GLU A 69 0.12 -17.64 0.72
N GLU A 70 1.09 -17.40 1.61
CA GLU A 70 0.84 -17.00 2.99
C GLU A 70 0.32 -15.56 3.11
N LEU A 71 0.44 -14.73 2.05
CA LEU A 71 0.02 -13.33 2.09
C LEU A 71 -1.45 -13.14 2.46
N CYS A 72 -2.31 -14.11 2.15
CA CYS A 72 -3.73 -14.07 2.54
C CYS A 72 -3.94 -14.11 4.07
N GLN A 73 -2.92 -14.47 4.83
CA GLN A 73 -2.94 -14.51 6.30
C GLN A 73 -2.34 -13.25 6.93
N PHE A 74 -1.73 -12.37 6.14
CA PHE A 74 -1.06 -11.18 6.65
C PHE A 74 -2.10 -10.10 6.97
N SER A 75 -1.86 -9.34 8.03
CA SER A 75 -2.73 -8.22 8.35
C SER A 75 -2.50 -7.11 7.33
N ASP A 76 -3.55 -6.73 6.59
CA ASP A 76 -3.52 -5.49 5.82
C ASP A 76 -3.51 -4.29 6.79
N LYS A 77 -2.51 -3.42 6.66
CA LYS A 77 -2.32 -2.22 7.48
C LYS A 77 -2.58 -0.92 6.70
N THR A 78 -3.02 -1.01 5.45
CA THR A 78 -3.18 0.14 4.54
C THR A 78 -4.03 1.23 5.17
N ASP A 79 -5.25 0.92 5.59
CA ASP A 79 -6.15 1.94 6.18
C ASP A 79 -5.61 2.49 7.49
N SER A 80 -5.05 1.64 8.35
CA SER A 80 -4.47 2.10 9.62
C SER A 80 -3.31 3.08 9.41
N LEU A 81 -2.48 2.84 8.38
CA LEU A 81 -1.38 3.71 8.01
C LEU A 81 -1.88 5.03 7.40
N VAL A 82 -2.89 4.96 6.52
CA VAL A 82 -3.53 6.16 5.95
C VAL A 82 -4.12 7.02 7.06
N ASP A 83 -4.88 6.43 7.99
CA ASP A 83 -5.49 7.13 9.12
C ASP A 83 -4.44 7.76 10.04
N GLU A 84 -3.34 7.06 10.29
CA GLU A 84 -2.21 7.60 11.06
C GLU A 84 -1.63 8.84 10.37
N LEU A 85 -1.34 8.77 9.08
CA LEU A 85 -0.77 9.88 8.32
C LEU A 85 -1.73 11.07 8.18
N ILE A 86 -3.04 10.82 8.10
CA ILE A 86 -4.06 11.88 8.16
C ILE A 86 -4.06 12.55 9.54
N LYS A 87 -4.01 11.78 10.63
CA LYS A 87 -3.94 12.32 11.99
C LYS A 87 -2.68 13.14 12.24
N GLN A 88 -1.55 12.75 11.64
CA GLN A 88 -0.30 13.51 11.68
C GLN A 88 -0.30 14.73 10.74
N GLY A 89 -1.35 14.94 9.95
CA GLY A 89 -1.46 16.04 9.00
C GLY A 89 -0.57 15.88 7.76
N ILE A 90 0.00 14.70 7.52
CA ILE A 90 0.87 14.41 6.36
C ILE A 90 0.02 14.21 5.10
N LEU A 91 -1.08 13.47 5.25
CA LEU A 91 -2.03 13.20 4.17
C LEU A 91 -3.40 13.82 4.47
N ARG A 92 -4.19 13.99 3.41
CA ARG A 92 -5.57 14.41 3.45
C ARG A 92 -6.40 13.56 2.52
N ASP A 93 -7.58 13.17 3.00
CA ASP A 93 -8.58 12.45 2.20
C ASP A 93 -9.52 13.44 1.50
N HIS A 94 -9.62 13.34 0.17
CA HIS A 94 -10.51 14.14 -0.67
C HIS A 94 -11.73 13.34 -1.18
N GLY A 95 -11.98 12.16 -0.62
CA GLY A 95 -13.05 11.25 -1.02
C GLY A 95 -12.57 10.26 -2.07
N TYR A 96 -13.36 10.07 -3.13
CA TYR A 96 -13.07 9.08 -4.17
C TYR A 96 -12.68 9.77 -5.48
N LEU A 97 -11.59 9.30 -6.10
CA LEU A 97 -11.31 9.56 -7.52
C LEU A 97 -12.29 8.78 -8.40
N TYR A 98 -12.63 7.58 -7.96
CA TYR A 98 -13.54 6.68 -8.64
C TYR A 98 -14.27 5.82 -7.60
N GLN A 99 -15.55 5.56 -7.83
CA GLN A 99 -16.34 4.59 -7.10
C GLN A 99 -17.37 4.01 -8.08
N ASP A 100 -17.41 2.69 -8.21
CA ASP A 100 -18.37 2.01 -9.07
C ASP A 100 -19.78 2.08 -8.46
N GLU A 101 -20.81 2.27 -9.29
CA GLU A 101 -22.20 2.38 -8.83
C GLU A 101 -22.80 1.03 -8.40
N ASN A 102 -22.34 -0.07 -9.00
CA ASN A 102 -22.86 -1.41 -8.72
C ASN A 102 -22.12 -2.10 -7.58
N ASN A 103 -20.82 -1.79 -7.42
CA ASN A 103 -19.96 -2.36 -6.39
C ASN A 103 -19.19 -1.28 -5.59
N PRO A 104 -19.88 -0.33 -4.94
CA PRO A 104 -19.25 0.85 -4.33
C PRO A 104 -18.29 0.51 -3.17
N ASP A 105 -18.50 -0.63 -2.52
CA ASP A 105 -17.71 -1.07 -1.36
C ASP A 105 -16.45 -1.87 -1.74
N THR A 106 -16.32 -2.31 -2.99
CA THR A 106 -15.20 -3.16 -3.44
C THR A 106 -14.47 -2.60 -4.65
N GLU A 107 -15.11 -1.74 -5.46
CA GLU A 107 -14.50 -1.15 -6.66
C GLU A 107 -14.46 0.37 -6.51
N TYR A 108 -13.42 0.86 -5.84
CA TYR A 108 -13.20 2.29 -5.63
C TYR A 108 -11.71 2.63 -5.54
N ILE A 109 -11.41 3.91 -5.78
CA ILE A 109 -10.08 4.51 -5.66
C ILE A 109 -10.23 5.78 -4.81
N ARG A 110 -9.53 5.84 -3.67
CA ARG A 110 -9.51 7.02 -2.80
C ARG A 110 -8.58 8.10 -3.34
N ASP A 111 -9.00 9.35 -3.17
CA ASP A 111 -8.21 10.54 -3.50
C ASP A 111 -7.41 11.00 -2.27
N ILE A 112 -6.31 10.30 -1.98
CA ILE A 112 -5.42 10.65 -0.87
C ILE A 112 -4.28 11.52 -1.41
N ARG A 113 -4.10 12.71 -0.83
CA ARG A 113 -3.08 13.69 -1.26
C ARG A 113 -2.27 14.19 -0.08
N ARG A 114 -1.14 14.85 -0.35
CA ARG A 114 -0.37 15.57 0.67
C ARG A 114 -1.15 16.81 1.14
N SER A 115 -0.93 17.19 2.39
CA SER A 115 -1.63 18.33 2.97
C SER A 115 -1.05 19.71 2.62
N TRP A 116 0.13 19.80 2.00
CA TRP A 116 0.85 21.06 1.68
C TRP A 116 1.50 21.05 0.30
#